data_AF-A0A7X8J1E5-F1
#
_entry.id   AF-A0A7X8J1E5-F1
#
_cell.length_a   1.000
_cell.length_b   1.000
_cell.length_c   1.000
_cell.angle_alpha   90.00
_cell.angle_beta   90.00
_cell.angle_gamma   90.00
#
_symmetry.space_group_name_H-M   'P 1'
#
loop_
_entity.id
_entity.type
_entity.pdbx_description
1 polymer ?
#
loop_
_entity_poly.entity_id
_entity_poly.type
_entity_poly.pdbx_seq_one_letter_code
_entity_poly.pdbx_strand_id
1 'polypeptide(L)'
;MIYSIVPYQQILYNEENKQERMEMSINGEQVILLKNDNNTYTIERLLSTNPKSYLIPELMPGTVIMTITAKKETPEVTWEILNKGFHINKN
;
A
#
# COMPACT_ATOMS: atom_id res chain seq x y z
N MET A 1 16.82 -27.29 -3.68
CA MET A 1 16.22 -27.30 -5.03
C MET A 1 14.74 -27.02 -4.89
N ILE A 2 14.19 -26.08 -5.68
CA ILE A 2 12.75 -25.81 -5.70
C ILE A 2 12.12 -26.79 -6.70
N TYR A 3 11.17 -27.59 -6.25
CA TYR A 3 10.39 -28.48 -7.12
C TYR A 3 9.10 -27.75 -7.50
N SER A 4 9.07 -27.22 -8.72
CA SER A 4 7.93 -26.49 -9.26
C SER A 4 7.68 -26.93 -10.70
N ILE A 5 6.42 -26.89 -11.13
CA ILE A 5 6.04 -27.05 -12.54
C ILE A 5 6.42 -25.83 -13.40
N VAL A 6 6.77 -24.73 -12.74
CA VAL A 6 7.19 -23.47 -13.37
C VAL A 6 8.70 -23.50 -13.61
N PRO A 7 9.18 -23.20 -14.83
CA PRO A 7 10.61 -23.10 -15.16
C PRO A 7 11.39 -22.22 -14.17
N TYR A 8 12.57 -22.70 -13.76
CA TYR A 8 13.43 -21.99 -12.80
C TYR A 8 13.73 -20.54 -13.19
N GLN A 9 13.93 -20.29 -14.50
CA GLN A 9 14.15 -18.94 -14.99
C GLN A 9 12.96 -18.03 -14.65
N GLN A 10 11.71 -18.46 -14.82
CA GLN A 10 10.55 -17.62 -14.48
C GLN A 10 10.38 -17.35 -12.98
N ILE A 11 10.96 -18.21 -12.13
CA ILE A 11 10.91 -18.04 -10.67
C ILE A 11 11.94 -16.99 -10.22
N LEU A 12 13.12 -16.94 -10.85
CA LEU A 12 14.20 -16.02 -10.48
C LEU A 12 14.26 -14.74 -11.33
N TYR A 13 13.89 -14.80 -12.60
CA TYR A 13 13.83 -13.64 -13.49
C TYR A 13 12.57 -12.84 -13.17
N ASN A 14 12.71 -11.91 -12.25
CA ASN A 14 11.74 -10.84 -12.04
C ASN A 14 12.46 -9.48 -11.93
N GLU A 15 13.52 -9.27 -12.71
CA GLU A 15 14.32 -8.04 -12.65
C GLU A 15 13.63 -6.84 -13.33
N GLU A 16 12.69 -7.07 -14.26
CA GLU A 16 12.08 -5.98 -15.05
C GLU A 16 10.85 -5.33 -14.39
N ASN A 17 10.26 -5.94 -13.37
CA ASN A 17 9.13 -5.39 -12.62
C ASN A 17 9.43 -5.26 -11.13
N LYS A 18 10.58 -4.67 -10.81
CA LYS A 18 10.90 -4.28 -9.44
C LYS A 18 10.12 -3.01 -9.07
N GLN A 19 8.79 -3.10 -9.14
CA GLN A 19 7.92 -2.05 -8.60
C GLN A 19 8.32 -1.84 -7.14
N GLU A 20 8.66 -0.60 -6.80
CA GLU A 20 9.16 -0.24 -5.48
C GLU A 20 8.05 -0.51 -4.46
N ARG A 21 8.31 -1.47 -3.57
CA ARG A 21 7.45 -1.78 -2.42
C ARG A 21 8.00 -1.11 -1.18
N MET A 22 7.13 -0.57 -0.36
CA MET A 22 7.48 -0.01 0.94
C MET A 22 6.48 -0.48 2.01
N GLU A 23 7.00 -0.82 3.18
CA GLU A 23 6.19 -1.13 4.36
C GLU A 23 5.92 0.16 5.14
N MET A 24 4.68 0.35 5.59
CA MET A 24 4.22 1.58 6.23
C MET A 24 3.15 1.27 7.27
N SER A 25 3.14 2.02 8.37
CA SER A 25 2.00 2.06 9.30
C SER A 25 1.02 3.16 8.90
N ILE A 26 -0.23 2.79 8.60
CA ILE A 26 -1.35 3.71 8.33
C ILE A 26 -2.39 3.48 9.41
N ASN A 27 -2.75 4.53 10.16
CA ASN A 27 -3.74 4.46 11.24
C ASN A 27 -3.46 3.33 12.27
N GLY A 28 -2.18 3.00 12.50
CA GLY A 28 -1.76 1.95 13.43
C GLY A 28 -1.74 0.53 12.84
N GLU A 29 -2.12 0.35 11.57
CA GLU A 29 -2.07 -0.93 10.87
C GLU A 29 -0.90 -0.96 9.89
N GLN A 30 -0.22 -2.11 9.82
CA GLN A 30 0.91 -2.33 8.91
C GLN A 30 0.39 -2.64 7.50
N VAL A 31 0.90 -1.96 6.49
CA VAL A 31 0.56 -2.19 5.07
C VAL A 31 1.81 -2.23 4.19
N ILE A 32 1.72 -2.97 3.08
CA ILE A 32 2.69 -2.93 1.99
C ILE A 32 2.09 -2.06 0.89
N LEU A 33 2.82 -1.01 0.52
CA LEU A 33 2.49 -0.12 -0.57
C LEU A 33 3.35 -0.43 -1.79
N LEU A 34 2.73 -0.32 -2.96
CA LEU A 34 3.35 -0.35 -4.26
C LEU A 34 3.42 1.06 -4.81
N LYS A 35 4.61 1.55 -5.15
CA LYS A 35 4.77 2.86 -5.80
C LYS A 35 4.39 2.75 -7.27
N ASN A 36 3.49 3.62 -7.71
CA ASN A 36 3.08 3.76 -9.10
C ASN A 36 3.87 4.89 -9.79
N ASP A 37 3.87 4.90 -11.12
CA ASP A 37 4.63 5.88 -11.94
C ASP A 37 4.22 7.34 -11.69
N ASN A 38 2.96 7.60 -11.31
CA ASN A 38 2.42 8.93 -11.09
C ASN A 38 2.64 9.45 -9.64
N ASN A 39 3.66 8.95 -8.94
CA ASN A 39 3.95 9.29 -7.54
C ASN A 39 2.76 9.03 -6.59
N THR A 40 1.90 8.08 -6.97
CA THR A 40 0.82 7.55 -6.13
C THR A 40 1.25 6.19 -5.58
N TYR A 41 0.57 5.74 -4.54
CA TYR A 41 0.85 4.45 -3.91
C TYR A 41 -0.41 3.61 -3.91
N THR A 42 -0.29 2.32 -4.21
CA THR A 42 -1.39 1.36 -4.11
C THR A 42 -1.14 0.44 -2.95
N ILE A 43 -2.14 0.19 -2.10
CA ILE A 43 -2.03 -0.85 -1.07
C ILE A 43 -1.96 -2.21 -1.76
N GLU A 44 -0.81 -2.87 -1.70
CA GLU A 44 -0.65 -4.24 -2.19
C GLU A 44 -1.18 -5.25 -1.16
N ARG A 45 -0.95 -4.98 0.13
CA ARG A 45 -1.34 -5.88 1.22
C ARG A 45 -1.55 -5.17 2.55
N LEU A 46 -2.58 -5.57 3.28
CA LEU A 46 -2.74 -5.29 4.71
C LEU A 46 -2.10 -6.41 5.54
N LEU A 47 -1.24 -6.05 6.48
CA LEU A 47 -0.56 -6.95 7.41
C LEU A 47 -1.17 -6.81 8.81
N SER A 48 -2.38 -7.36 8.99
CA SER A 48 -3.06 -7.31 10.28
C SER A 48 -3.44 -8.69 10.79
N THR A 49 -3.30 -8.90 12.10
CA THR A 49 -3.83 -10.07 12.83
C THR A 49 -5.25 -9.82 13.34
N ASN A 50 -5.75 -8.59 13.28
CA ASN A 50 -7.10 -8.24 13.68
C ASN A 50 -8.06 -8.34 12.48
N PRO A 51 -9.06 -9.22 12.50
CA PRO A 51 -9.99 -9.38 11.38
C PRO A 51 -10.82 -8.12 11.10
N LYS A 52 -11.04 -7.26 12.11
CA LYS A 52 -11.80 -6.01 11.93
C LYS A 52 -11.06 -5.02 11.02
N SER A 53 -9.74 -5.09 10.96
CA SER A 53 -8.92 -4.16 10.16
C SER A 53 -9.11 -4.40 8.66
N TYR A 54 -9.48 -5.61 8.25
CA TYR A 54 -9.86 -5.93 6.86
C TYR A 54 -11.21 -5.35 6.45
N LEU A 55 -11.99 -4.83 7.39
CA LEU A 55 -13.26 -4.15 7.11
C LEU A 55 -13.09 -2.64 6.88
N ILE A 56 -11.89 -2.11 7.07
CA ILE A 56 -11.58 -0.69 6.88
C ILE A 56 -11.32 -0.45 5.38
N PRO A 57 -12.22 0.23 4.64
CA PRO A 57 -12.11 0.36 3.19
C PRO A 57 -10.82 1.04 2.73
N GLU A 58 -10.31 1.99 3.53
CA GLU A 58 -9.09 2.74 3.24
C GLU A 58 -7.83 1.88 3.29
N LEU A 59 -7.88 0.72 3.95
CA LEU A 59 -6.75 -0.21 4.09
C LEU A 59 -6.86 -1.44 3.17
N MET A 60 -7.92 -1.52 2.37
CA MET A 60 -8.13 -2.66 1.49
C MET A 60 -7.08 -2.72 0.37
N PRO A 61 -6.61 -3.92 -0.01
CA PRO A 61 -5.77 -4.09 -1.18
C PRO A 61 -6.40 -3.48 -2.45
N GLY A 62 -5.60 -2.79 -3.25
CA GLY A 62 -6.04 -2.05 -4.43
C GLY A 62 -6.43 -0.60 -4.18
N THR A 63 -6.55 -0.16 -2.93
CA THR A 63 -6.79 1.26 -2.60
C THR A 63 -5.60 2.12 -3.01
N VAL A 64 -5.87 3.21 -3.73
CA VAL A 64 -4.87 4.17 -4.21
C VAL A 64 -4.78 5.37 -3.28
N ILE A 65 -3.56 5.70 -2.87
CA ILE A 65 -3.21 6.80 -1.97
C ILE A 65 -2.45 7.85 -2.79
N MET A 66 -3.00 9.07 -2.85
CA MET A 66 -2.43 10.17 -3.63
C MET A 66 -1.39 10.99 -2.88
N THR A 67 -1.50 11.09 -1.55
CA THR A 67 -0.57 11.84 -0.69
C THR A 67 -0.36 11.11 0.62
N ILE A 68 0.90 10.93 1.01
CA ILE A 68 1.29 10.49 2.36
C ILE A 68 1.90 11.71 3.08
N THR A 69 1.37 12.10 4.25
CA THR A 69 1.90 13.24 5.03
C THR A 69 2.32 12.83 6.43
N ALA A 70 3.54 13.22 6.83
CA ALA A 70 4.17 12.77 8.07
C ALA A 70 3.56 13.59 9.18
N LYS A 71 2.82 12.98 10.10
CA LYS A 71 2.64 13.61 11.40
C LYS A 71 3.77 13.13 12.29
N LYS A 72 4.84 13.92 12.32
CA LYS A 72 5.94 13.78 13.27
C LYS A 72 5.59 14.61 14.51
N GLU A 73 4.66 14.12 15.33
CA GLU A 73 4.31 14.79 16.60
C GLU A 73 4.95 14.14 17.85
N THR A 74 5.61 12.99 17.71
CA THR A 74 6.40 12.29 18.75
C THR A 74 7.49 11.43 18.08
N PRO A 75 8.49 10.84 18.78
CA PRO A 75 9.59 10.07 18.13
C PRO A 75 9.15 8.90 17.24
N GLU A 76 7.86 8.56 17.26
CA GLU A 76 7.22 7.58 16.39
C GLU A 76 6.27 8.31 15.42
N VAL A 77 6.55 8.18 14.11
CA VAL A 77 5.84 8.91 13.06
C VAL A 77 4.56 8.16 12.69
N THR A 78 3.41 8.80 12.81
CA THR A 78 2.11 8.28 12.38
C THR A 78 1.62 9.07 11.16
N TRP A 79 1.06 8.39 10.15
CA TRP A 79 0.61 9.01 8.89
C TRP A 79 -0.88 8.76 8.72
N GLU A 80 -1.65 9.78 8.34
CA GLU A 80 -3.11 9.72 8.11
C GLU A 80 -3.45 10.06 6.65
N ILE A 81 -4.46 9.39 6.08
CA ILE A 81 -4.96 9.63 4.72
C ILE A 81 -5.97 10.78 4.73
N LEU A 82 -5.70 11.86 3.98
CA LEU A 82 -6.65 12.95 3.77
C LEU A 82 -7.44 12.72 2.47
N ASN A 83 -8.56 12.01 2.54
CA ASN A 83 -9.47 11.89 1.39
C ASN A 83 -10.46 13.07 1.39
N LYS A 84 -10.10 14.20 0.77
CA LYS A 84 -11.07 15.27 0.48
C LYS A 84 -11.82 14.90 -0.80
N GLY A 85 -13.02 14.35 -0.63
CA GLY A 85 -13.94 14.06 -1.73
C GLY A 85 -14.20 15.28 -2.61
N PHE A 86 -14.20 15.06 -3.92
CA PHE A 86 -14.45 16.08 -4.93
C PHE A 86 -15.97 16.34 -5.01
N HIS A 87 -16.46 17.48 -4.48
CA HIS A 87 -17.83 17.93 -4.71
C HIS A 87 -17.90 18.73 -6.01
N ILE A 88 -18.44 18.13 -7.07
CA ILE A 88 -18.84 18.85 -8.28
C ILE A 88 -20.23 19.46 -8.02
N ASN A 89 -20.27 20.76 -7.76
CA ASN A 89 -21.51 21.53 -7.76
C ASN A 89 -21.86 21.85 -9.22
N LYS A 90 -22.95 21.28 -9.74
CA LYS A 90 -23.52 21.68 -11.04
C LYS A 90 -24.48 22.84 -10.80
N ASN A 91 -24.16 24.01 -11.36
CA ASN A 91 -25.14 25.08 -11.62
C ASN A 91 -26.05 24.70 -12.79
#